data_AF-A0A4S4BRH1-F1
#
_entry.id   AF-A0A4S4BRH1-F1
#
_cell.length_a   1.000
_cell.length_b   1.000
_cell.length_c   1.000
_cell.angle_alpha   90.00
_cell.angle_beta   90.00
_cell.angle_gamma   90.00
#
_symmetry.space_group_name_H-M   'P 1'
#
loop_
_entity.id
_entity.type
_entity.pdbx_description
1 polymer ?
#
loop_
_entity_poly.entity_id
_entity_poly.type
_entity_poly.pdbx_seq_one_letter_code
_entity_poly.pdbx_strand_id
1 'polypeptide(L)' 'MTVTFAIMLLTLFLSLFHFSYGYKEAIRISNEEGPVDGFPIILSLPLGFTFAYLSSIFYQLI' A
#
# COMPACT_ATOMS: atom_id res chain seq x y z
N MET A 1 -3.26 21.26 7.26
CA MET A 1 -3.50 21.08 5.81
C MET A 1 -2.27 20.48 5.11
N THR A 2 -1.11 21.16 5.11
CA THR A 2 0.11 20.68 4.43
C THR A 2 0.64 19.34 4.92
N VAL A 3 0.64 19.13 6.25
CA VAL A 3 1.10 17.87 6.86
C VAL A 3 0.20 16.70 6.46
N THR A 4 -1.12 16.86 6.58
CA THR A 4 -2.09 15.81 6.20
C THR A 4 -1.96 15.46 4.71
N PHE A 5 -1.76 16.45 3.84
CA PHE A 5 -1.61 16.23 2.40
C PHE A 5 -0.30 15.49 2.08
N ALA A 6 0.79 15.85 2.76
CA ALA A 6 2.06 15.14 2.67
C ALA A 6 1.93 13.67 3.15
N ILE A 7 1.20 13.42 4.24
CA ILE A 7 0.94 12.06 4.73
C ILE A 7 0.11 11.28 3.70
N MET A 8 -0.91 11.90 3.09
CA MET A 8 -1.73 11.25 2.06
C MET A 8 -0.87 10.83 0.84
N LEU A 9 -0.01 11.72 0.35
CA LEU A 9 0.92 11.41 -0.75
C LEU A 9 1.93 10.32 -0.37
N LEU A 10 2.45 10.36 0.86
CA LEU A 10 3.34 9.31 1.36
C LEU A 10 2.63 7.96 1.42
N THR A 11 1.40 7.91 1.93
CA THR A 11 0.60 6.67 1.98
C THR A 11 0.23 6.17 0.59
N LEU A 12 -0.03 7.05 -0.37
CA LEU A 12 -0.22 6.67 -1.79
C LEU A 12 1.05 6.03 -2.35
N PHE A 13 2.21 6.67 -2.17
CA PHE A 13 3.49 6.15 -2.63
C PHE A 13 3.80 4.77 -2.01
N LEU A 14 3.61 4.64 -0.70
CA LEU A 14 3.81 3.37 0.00
C LEU A 14 2.82 2.30 -0.49
N SER A 15 1.57 2.64 -0.76
CA SER A 15 0.58 1.73 -1.32
C SER A 15 1.00 1.22 -2.70
N LEU A 16 1.51 2.10 -3.58
CA LEU A 16 2.00 1.71 -4.91
C LEU A 16 3.25 0.82 -4.83
N PHE A 17 4.17 1.15 -3.92
CA PHE A 17 5.36 0.35 -3.68
C PHE A 17 4.99 -1.07 -3.19
N HIS A 18 4.09 -1.16 -2.22
CA HIS A 18 3.61 -2.42 -1.69
C HIS A 18 2.84 -3.24 -2.72
N PHE A 19 1.99 -2.60 -3.53
CA PHE A 19 1.29 -3.26 -4.62
C PHE A 19 2.27 -3.84 -5.65
N SER A 20 3.30 -3.08 -6.04
CA SER A 20 4.35 -3.56 -6.94
C SER A 20 5.09 -4.77 -6.38
N TYR A 21 5.42 -4.75 -5.08
CA TYR A 21 6.09 -5.86 -4.42
C TYR A 21 5.19 -7.09 -4.32
N GLY A 22 3.92 -6.91 -3.93
CA GLY A 22 2.93 -7.99 -3.87
C GLY A 22 2.68 -8.60 -5.25
N TYR A 23 2.62 -7.79 -6.31
CA TYR A 23 2.49 -8.26 -7.68
C TYR A 23 3.71 -9.07 -8.13
N LYS A 24 4.93 -8.59 -7.83
CA LYS A 24 6.17 -9.34 -8.10
C LYS A 24 6.18 -10.68 -7.37
N GLU A 25 5.79 -10.70 -6.11
CA GLU A 25 5.74 -11.94 -5.31
C GLU A 25 4.65 -12.89 -5.84
N ALA A 26 3.49 -12.38 -6.27
CA ALA A 26 2.45 -13.19 -6.91
C ALA A 26 2.96 -13.88 -8.19
N ILE A 27 3.79 -13.21 -9.00
CA ILE A 27 4.46 -13.82 -10.15
C ILE A 27 5.42 -14.93 -9.69
N ARG A 28 6.28 -14.66 -8.68
CA ARG A 28 7.20 -15.66 -8.12
C ARG A 28 6.46 -16.90 -7.63
N ILE A 29 5.37 -16.73 -6.91
CA ILE A 29 4.52 -17.82 -6.42
C ILE A 29 3.95 -18.61 -7.59
N SER A 30 3.46 -17.92 -8.63
CA SER A 30 2.92 -18.55 -9.83
C SER A 30 3.96 -19.36 -10.61
N ASN A 31 5.23 -18.95 -10.52
CA ASN A 31 6.37 -19.66 -11.09
C ASN A 31 6.99 -20.70 -10.14
N GLU A 32 6.45 -20.88 -8.93
CA GLU A 32 6.97 -21.79 -7.89
C GLU A 32 8.42 -21.48 -7.48
N GLU A 33 8.82 -20.21 -7.58
CA GLU A 33 10.18 -19.74 -7.28
C GLU A 33 10.42 -19.61 -5.77
N GLY A 34 10.68 -20.75 -5.11
CA GLY A 34 11.07 -20.81 -3.72
C GLY A 34 9.94 -20.48 -2.72
N PRO A 35 10.27 -20.29 -1.44
CA PRO A 35 9.27 -20.03 -0.40
C PRO A 35 8.65 -18.63 -0.54
N VAL A 36 7.36 -18.54 -0.22
CA VAL A 36 6.59 -17.30 -0.25
C VAL A 36 7.04 -16.36 0.87
N ASP A 37 7.40 -15.13 0.52
CA ASP A 37 7.57 -14.07 1.50
C ASP A 37 6.23 -13.38 1.80
N GLY A 38 5.67 -13.68 2.98
CA GLY A 38 4.40 -13.11 3.44
C GLY A 38 4.53 -11.72 4.06
N PHE A 39 5.74 -11.24 4.36
CA PHE A 39 5.96 -9.96 5.03
C PHE A 39 5.38 -8.74 4.28
N PRO A 40 5.48 -8.65 2.93
CA PRO A 40 4.89 -7.56 2.16
C PRO A 40 3.36 -7.55 2.22
N ILE A 41 2.70 -8.71 2.32
CA ILE A 41 1.24 -8.83 2.42
C ILE A 41 0.75 -8.28 3.76
N ILE A 42 1.47 -8.57 4.84
CA ILE A 42 1.12 -8.10 6.20
C ILE A 42 1.16 -6.58 6.29
N LEU A 43 2.14 -5.92 5.66
CA LEU A 43 2.26 -4.46 5.70
C LEU A 43 1.34 -3.74 4.70
N SER A 44 1.05 -4.35 3.56
CA SER A 44 0.27 -3.73 2.49
C SER A 44 -1.20 -3.53 2.85
N LEU A 45 -1.82 -4.47 3.57
CA LEU A 45 -3.22 -4.37 3.99
C LEU A 45 -3.48 -3.14 4.90
N PRO A 46 -2.80 -2.98 6.06
CA PRO A 46 -2.98 -1.80 6.91
C PRO A 46 -2.69 -0.47 6.21
N LEU A 47 -1.67 -0.43 5.33
CA LEU A 47 -1.32 0.75 4.56
C LEU A 47 -2.42 1.15 3.57
N GLY A 48 -3.03 0.18 2.88
CA GLY A 48 -4.18 0.43 1.99
C GLY A 48 -5.38 1.01 2.74
N PHE A 49 -5.72 0.46 3.90
CA PHE A 49 -6.79 1.00 4.76
C PHE A 49 -6.47 2.41 5.26
N THR A 50 -5.23 2.66 5.68
CA THR A 50 -4.78 3.97 6.15
C THR A 50 -4.88 5.02 5.04
N PHE A 51 -4.43 4.68 3.83
CA PHE A 51 -4.56 5.56 2.66
C PHE A 51 -6.03 5.88 2.36
N ALA A 52 -6.89 4.87 2.29
CA ALA A 52 -8.32 5.04 2.00
C ALA A 52 -9.00 5.94 3.06
N TYR A 53 -8.70 5.73 4.33
CA TYR A 53 -9.23 6.54 5.42
C TYR A 53 -8.79 8.01 5.32
N LEU A 54 -7.49 8.26 5.12
CA LEU A 54 -6.97 9.63 4.97
C LEU A 54 -7.53 10.33 3.74
N SER A 55 -7.69 9.60 2.62
CA SER A 55 -8.31 10.12 1.41
C SER A 55 -9.78 10.50 1.65
N SER A 56 -10.53 9.72 2.42
CA SER A 56 -11.92 10.02 2.77
C SER A 56 -12.07 11.30 3.61
N ILE A 57 -11.14 11.53 4.55
CA ILE A 57 -11.11 12.77 5.35
C ILE A 57 -10.89 13.98 4.43
N PHE A 58 -9.94 13.88 3.49
CA PHE A 58 -9.68 14.95 2.53
C PHE A 58 -10.86 15.23 1.61
N TYR A 59 -11.58 14.19 1.17
CA TYR A 59 -12.77 14.36 0.35
C TYR A 59 -13.87 15.14 1.08
N GLN A 60 -14.05 14.91 2.37
CA GLN A 60 -15.04 15.65 3.19
C GLN A 60 -14.62 17.09 3.50
N LEU A 61 -13.34 17.45 3.30
CA LEU A 61 -12.80 18.79 3.52
C LEU A 61 -12.91 19.70 2.29
N ILE A 62 -13.35 19.17 1.15
CA ILE A 62 -13.58 19.87 -0.13
C ILE A 62 -15.10 20.05 -0.32
#